data_AF-A0AAV4YZ33-F1
#
_entry.id   AF-A0AAV4YZ33-F1
#
_cell.length_a   1.000
_cell.length_b   1.000
_cell.length_c   1.000
_cell.angle_alpha   90.00
_cell.angle_beta   90.00
_cell.angle_gamma   90.00
#
_symmetry.space_group_name_H-M   'P 1'
#
loop_
_entity.id
_entity.type
_entity.pdbx_description
1 polymer ?
#
loop_
_entity_poly.entity_id
_entity_poly.type
_entity_poly.pdbx_seq_one_letter_code
_entity_poly.pdbx_strand_id
1 'polypeptide(L)'
;MKKPIVTAFKPLDCDDMERSIQLCNGIEYLIDDFLREIHGKEPNQLFKSEYQAHLLKIASHLEELIHRLTYLTNKNNKAFYFNCLYSILKSLSRASNPLIITAFHLDPKHEFKRLLNRNTFEFEVTQITKKIQFIKPVLQSLAVGRKSGIRSISHSF
;
A
#
# COMPACT_ATOMS: atom_id res chain seq x y z
N MET A 1 -33.54 14.43 14.20
CA MET A 1 -32.57 15.46 13.77
C MET A 1 -31.19 14.83 13.64
N LYS A 2 -30.59 14.80 12.45
CA LYS A 2 -29.19 14.36 12.29
C LYS A 2 -28.28 15.44 12.89
N LYS A 3 -27.43 15.08 13.86
CA LYS A 3 -26.44 16.01 14.44
C LYS A 3 -25.53 16.54 13.33
N PRO A 4 -25.19 17.85 13.32
CA PRO A 4 -24.25 18.39 12.34
C PRO A 4 -22.89 17.71 12.52
N ILE A 5 -22.32 17.24 11.41
CA ILE A 5 -20.97 16.67 11.38
C ILE A 5 -20.01 17.84 11.58
N VAL A 6 -19.52 18.01 12.80
CA VAL A 6 -18.47 19.01 13.08
C VAL A 6 -17.16 18.48 12.49
N THR A 7 -16.74 19.05 11.37
CA THR A 7 -15.42 18.81 10.78
C THR A 7 -14.37 19.48 11.65
N ALA A 8 -13.33 18.73 12.05
CA ALA A 8 -12.23 19.30 12.84
C ALA A 8 -11.32 20.21 11.99
N PHE A 9 -11.24 19.94 10.68
CA PHE A 9 -10.46 20.70 9.70
C PHE A 9 -11.14 20.71 8.33
N LYS A 10 -10.58 21.48 7.37
CA LYS A 10 -11.07 21.48 5.97
C LYS A 10 -10.86 20.08 5.35
N PRO A 11 -11.88 19.43 4.79
CA PRO A 11 -11.72 18.15 4.09
C PRO A 11 -10.71 18.23 2.93
N LEU A 12 -9.88 17.19 2.73
CA LEU A 12 -9.12 16.97 1.49
C LEU A 12 -9.93 16.10 0.53
N ASP A 13 -11.10 16.60 0.17
CA ASP A 13 -12.00 15.92 -0.76
C ASP A 13 -11.61 16.28 -2.21
N CYS A 14 -10.87 15.39 -2.86
CA CYS A 14 -10.41 15.55 -4.24
C CYS A 14 -10.08 14.18 -4.86
N ASP A 15 -10.05 14.13 -6.19
CA ASP A 15 -9.86 12.90 -6.98
C ASP A 15 -8.60 12.11 -6.57
N ASP A 16 -7.49 12.80 -6.26
CA ASP A 16 -6.27 12.15 -5.80
C ASP A 16 -6.44 11.46 -4.44
N MET A 17 -7.23 12.03 -3.54
CA MET A 17 -7.54 11.42 -2.24
C MET A 17 -8.45 10.22 -2.43
N GLU A 18 -9.51 10.36 -3.23
CA GLU A 18 -10.45 9.27 -3.52
C GLU A 18 -9.71 8.09 -4.16
N ARG A 19 -8.91 8.35 -5.20
CA ARG A 19 -8.12 7.34 -5.88
C ARG A 19 -7.07 6.70 -4.96
N SER A 20 -6.44 7.46 -4.07
CA SER A 20 -5.53 6.91 -3.06
C SER A 20 -6.23 5.90 -2.13
N ILE A 21 -7.47 6.19 -1.70
CA ILE A 21 -8.26 5.27 -0.88
C ILE A 21 -8.66 4.02 -1.69
N GLN A 22 -9.06 4.18 -2.95
CA GLN A 22 -9.37 3.05 -3.84
C GLN A 22 -8.14 2.14 -4.03
N LEU A 23 -6.96 2.73 -4.22
CA LEU A 23 -5.69 2.00 -4.34
C LEU A 23 -5.39 1.20 -3.08
N CYS A 24 -5.61 1.74 -1.88
CA CYS A 24 -5.46 0.96 -0.64
C CYS A 24 -6.33 -0.31 -0.63
N ASN A 25 -7.60 -0.21 -1.02
CA ASN A 25 -8.48 -1.37 -1.12
C ASN A 25 -8.02 -2.36 -2.20
N GLY A 26 -7.59 -1.85 -3.36
CA GLY A 26 -7.08 -2.68 -4.46
C GLY A 26 -5.82 -3.44 -4.08
N ILE A 27 -4.89 -2.81 -3.37
CA ILE A 27 -3.65 -3.46 -2.89
C ILE A 27 -3.97 -4.56 -1.88
N GLU A 28 -4.85 -4.30 -0.90
CA GLU A 28 -5.29 -5.33 0.06
C GLU A 28 -5.91 -6.54 -0.65
N TYR A 29 -6.80 -6.29 -1.62
CA TYR A 29 -7.45 -7.35 -2.40
C TYR A 29 -6.42 -8.17 -3.21
N LEU A 30 -5.54 -7.52 -3.96
CA LEU A 30 -4.57 -8.21 -4.81
C LEU A 30 -3.57 -9.02 -3.98
N ILE A 31 -3.17 -8.53 -2.80
CA ILE A 31 -2.31 -9.30 -1.89
C ILE A 31 -3.03 -10.56 -1.41
N ASP A 32 -4.27 -10.45 -0.94
CA ASP A 32 -5.06 -11.60 -0.47
C ASP A 32 -5.28 -12.62 -1.60
N ASP A 33 -5.63 -12.14 -2.80
CA ASP A 33 -5.81 -12.96 -3.99
C ASP A 33 -4.52 -13.72 -4.35
N PHE A 34 -3.38 -13.03 -4.42
CA PHE A 34 -2.08 -13.64 -4.70
C PHE A 34 -1.71 -14.71 -3.65
N LEU A 35 -1.89 -14.41 -2.36
CA LEU A 35 -1.57 -15.35 -1.29
C LEU A 35 -2.44 -16.62 -1.36
N ARG A 36 -3.71 -16.49 -1.77
CA ARG A 36 -4.60 -17.63 -2.02
C ARG A 36 -4.15 -18.46 -3.22
N GLU A 37 -3.75 -17.80 -4.31
CA GLU A 37 -3.27 -18.49 -5.53
C GLU A 37 -2.03 -19.36 -5.27
N ILE A 38 -1.09 -18.86 -4.45
CA ILE A 38 0.15 -19.57 -4.16
C ILE A 38 0.04 -20.55 -2.97
N HIS A 39 -1.07 -20.53 -2.25
CA HIS A 39 -1.28 -21.37 -1.07
C HIS A 39 -1.17 -22.86 -1.42
N GLY A 40 -0.40 -23.61 -0.63
CA GLY A 40 -0.18 -25.05 -0.83
C GLY A 40 0.61 -25.44 -2.09
N LYS A 41 1.12 -24.47 -2.86
CA LYS A 41 2.06 -24.77 -3.96
C LYS A 41 3.43 -25.14 -3.38
N GLU A 42 4.31 -25.71 -4.18
CA GLU A 42 5.73 -25.83 -3.85
C GLU A 42 6.53 -24.69 -4.50
N PRO A 43 7.71 -24.29 -3.97
CA PRO A 43 8.49 -23.18 -4.53
C PRO A 43 8.80 -23.31 -6.04
N ASN A 44 9.00 -24.53 -6.53
CA ASN A 44 9.23 -24.80 -7.95
C ASN A 44 7.99 -24.61 -8.84
N GLN A 45 6.79 -24.61 -8.27
CA GLN A 45 5.53 -24.36 -8.98
C GLN A 45 5.21 -22.87 -9.12
N LEU A 46 6.02 -21.99 -8.50
CA LEU A 46 5.83 -20.55 -8.49
C LEU A 46 6.49 -19.83 -9.69
N PHE A 47 7.25 -20.55 -10.52
CA PHE A 47 7.90 -19.97 -11.71
C PHE A 47 6.91 -19.83 -12.87
N LYS A 48 6.01 -18.86 -12.76
CA LYS A 48 4.95 -18.61 -13.75
C LYS A 48 4.79 -17.13 -14.03
N SER A 49 4.55 -16.81 -15.30
CA SER A 49 4.30 -15.44 -15.75
C SER A 49 3.06 -14.81 -15.11
N GLU A 50 2.06 -15.63 -14.73
CA GLU A 50 0.86 -15.15 -14.03
C GLU A 50 1.20 -14.57 -12.65
N TYR A 51 2.02 -15.27 -11.86
CA TYR A 51 2.44 -14.81 -10.53
C TYR A 51 3.38 -13.61 -10.62
N GLN A 52 4.28 -13.59 -11.59
CA GLN A 52 5.10 -12.41 -11.91
C GLN A 52 4.21 -11.20 -12.20
N ALA A 53 3.23 -11.34 -13.10
CA ALA A 53 2.33 -10.25 -13.47
C ALA A 53 1.48 -9.78 -12.29
N HIS A 54 1.03 -10.70 -11.44
CA HIS A 54 0.29 -10.37 -10.22
C HIS A 54 1.12 -9.48 -9.28
N LEU A 55 2.36 -9.89 -8.97
CA LEU A 55 3.26 -9.12 -8.12
C LEU A 55 3.57 -7.73 -8.69
N LEU A 56 3.80 -7.64 -10.00
CA LEU A 56 4.03 -6.36 -10.68
C LEU A 56 2.80 -5.46 -10.66
N LYS A 57 1.58 -6.03 -10.72
CA LYS A 57 0.33 -5.27 -10.59
C LYS A 57 0.19 -4.66 -9.20
N ILE A 58 0.49 -5.41 -8.13
CA ILE A 58 0.51 -4.90 -6.76
C ILE A 58 1.55 -3.78 -6.63
N ALA A 59 2.76 -4.00 -7.14
CA ALA A 59 3.82 -3.00 -7.12
C ALA A 59 3.40 -1.70 -7.86
N SER A 60 2.78 -1.83 -9.03
CA SER A 60 2.26 -0.69 -9.79
C SER A 60 1.21 0.11 -9.02
N HIS A 61 0.31 -0.55 -8.27
CA HIS A 61 -0.66 0.15 -7.43
C HIS A 61 0.00 0.88 -6.25
N LEU A 62 1.04 0.29 -5.65
CA LEU A 62 1.84 0.96 -4.62
C LEU A 62 2.55 2.20 -5.16
N GLU A 63 3.15 2.11 -6.35
CA GLU A 63 3.81 3.25 -6.99
C GLU A 63 2.81 4.36 -7.34
N GLU A 64 1.62 4.01 -7.87
CA GLU A 64 0.55 4.99 -8.12
C GLU A 64 0.12 5.69 -6.82
N LEU A 65 -0.02 4.93 -5.72
CA LEU A 65 -0.36 5.46 -4.41
C LEU A 65 0.72 6.44 -3.91
N ILE A 66 1.99 6.07 -3.98
CA ILE A 66 3.12 6.93 -3.60
C ILE A 66 3.13 8.22 -4.42
N HIS A 67 2.91 8.11 -5.74
CA HIS A 67 2.87 9.27 -6.64
C HIS A 67 1.76 10.25 -6.23
N ARG A 68 0.54 9.76 -6.01
CA ARG A 68 -0.61 10.60 -5.61
C ARG A 68 -0.43 11.24 -4.25
N LEU A 69 0.07 10.48 -3.27
CA LEU A 69 0.37 11.01 -1.94
C LEU A 69 1.47 12.06 -1.96
N THR A 70 2.45 11.93 -2.86
CA THR A 70 3.49 12.95 -3.08
C THR A 70 2.87 14.23 -3.62
N TYR A 71 2.01 14.13 -4.63
CA TYR A 71 1.28 15.27 -5.18
C TYR A 71 0.41 15.95 -4.11
N LEU A 72 -0.36 15.18 -3.33
CA LEU A 72 -1.18 15.68 -2.23
C LEU A 72 -0.34 16.39 -1.16
N THR A 73 0.83 15.84 -0.81
CA THR A 73 1.74 16.44 0.17
C THR A 73 2.24 17.80 -0.31
N ASN A 74 2.70 17.88 -1.56
CA ASN A 74 3.24 19.11 -2.15
C ASN A 74 2.18 20.20 -2.33
N LYS A 75 0.92 19.82 -2.62
CA LYS A 75 -0.19 20.76 -2.78
C LYS A 75 -0.73 21.29 -1.45
N ASN A 76 -0.52 20.57 -0.35
CA ASN A 76 -1.11 20.88 0.95
C ASN A 76 -0.04 21.25 2.00
N ASN A 77 0.51 22.46 1.87
CA ASN A 77 1.57 22.99 2.75
C ASN A 77 1.13 23.36 4.18
N LYS A 78 -0.11 23.05 4.59
CA LYS A 78 -0.50 23.19 6.00
C LYS A 78 0.20 22.11 6.80
N ALA A 79 0.97 22.51 7.81
CA ALA A 79 1.82 21.64 8.63
C ALA A 79 1.15 20.34 9.08
N PHE A 80 -0.14 20.39 9.43
CA PHE A 80 -0.91 19.20 9.79
C PHE A 80 -0.96 18.16 8.66
N TYR A 81 -1.52 18.50 7.49
CA TYR A 81 -1.65 17.54 6.38
C TYR A 81 -0.30 17.09 5.85
N PHE A 82 0.65 18.03 5.77
CA PHE A 82 2.02 17.72 5.35
C PHE A 82 2.65 16.64 6.25
N ASN A 83 2.64 16.80 7.56
CA ASN A 83 3.26 15.82 8.48
C ASN A 83 2.61 14.44 8.39
N CYS A 84 1.29 14.38 8.20
CA CYS A 84 0.56 13.13 8.05
C CYS A 84 0.96 12.40 6.77
N LEU A 85 0.83 13.10 5.63
CA LEU A 85 1.06 12.53 4.31
C LEU A 85 2.55 12.21 4.11
N TYR A 86 3.45 13.05 4.62
CA TYR A 86 4.89 12.80 4.58
C TYR A 86 5.28 11.56 5.39
N SER A 87 4.69 11.37 6.58
CA SER A 87 4.94 10.18 7.39
C SER A 87 4.45 8.91 6.70
N ILE A 88 3.28 8.97 6.05
CA ILE A 88 2.76 7.89 5.21
C ILE A 88 3.74 7.58 4.06
N LEU A 89 4.18 8.59 3.31
CA LEU A 89 5.12 8.43 2.21
C LEU A 89 6.42 7.77 2.65
N LYS A 90 6.98 8.21 3.78
CA LYS A 90 8.20 7.61 4.35
C LYS A 90 8.01 6.10 4.60
N SER A 91 6.87 5.71 5.15
CA SER A 91 6.55 4.29 5.44
C SER A 91 6.39 3.43 4.17
N LEU A 92 5.93 4.03 3.06
CA LEU A 92 5.65 3.35 1.79
C LEU A 92 6.81 3.35 0.80
N SER A 93 7.78 4.25 0.93
CA SER A 93 8.85 4.54 -0.06
C SER A 93 9.62 3.35 -0.65
N ARG A 94 9.59 2.19 0.02
CA ARG A 94 10.27 0.95 -0.43
C ARG A 94 9.35 -0.27 -0.43
N ALA A 95 8.04 -0.08 -0.26
CA ALA A 95 7.08 -1.17 -0.12
C ALA A 95 6.92 -2.01 -1.39
N SER A 96 7.20 -1.44 -2.57
CA SER A 96 7.14 -2.14 -3.86
C SER A 96 8.35 -3.05 -4.11
N ASN A 97 9.52 -2.76 -3.51
CA ASN A 97 10.77 -3.47 -3.78
C ASN A 97 10.69 -4.99 -3.57
N PRO A 98 10.15 -5.51 -2.45
CA PRO A 98 10.05 -6.96 -2.25
C PRO A 98 9.22 -7.64 -3.35
N LEU A 99 8.18 -6.97 -3.84
CA LEU A 99 7.31 -7.48 -4.90
C LEU A 99 8.03 -7.51 -6.25
N ILE A 100 8.72 -6.42 -6.61
CA ILE A 100 9.47 -6.30 -7.87
C ILE A 100 10.60 -7.34 -7.93
N ILE A 101 11.39 -7.43 -6.84
CA ILE A 101 12.50 -8.40 -6.75
C ILE A 101 11.97 -9.83 -6.81
N THR A 102 10.87 -10.12 -6.11
CA THR A 102 10.25 -11.45 -6.17
C THR A 102 9.72 -11.75 -7.56
N ALA A 103 9.02 -10.80 -8.21
CA ALA A 103 8.50 -10.96 -9.56
C ALA A 103 9.60 -11.29 -10.57
N PHE A 104 10.75 -10.61 -10.48
CA PHE A 104 11.93 -10.90 -11.31
C PHE A 104 12.39 -12.36 -11.15
N HIS A 105 12.38 -12.90 -9.92
CA HIS A 105 12.78 -14.28 -9.67
C HIS A 105 11.70 -15.33 -10.00
N LEU A 106 10.42 -14.94 -10.11
CA LEU A 106 9.34 -15.84 -10.52
C LEU A 106 9.18 -15.95 -12.04
N ASP A 107 9.87 -15.11 -12.82
CA ASP A 107 9.81 -15.15 -14.27
C ASP A 107 10.36 -16.50 -14.80
N PRO A 108 9.55 -17.30 -15.51
CA PRO A 108 9.97 -18.60 -16.01
C PRO A 108 11.10 -18.53 -17.05
N LYS A 109 11.34 -17.36 -17.66
CA LYS A 109 12.39 -17.14 -18.66
C LYS A 109 13.77 -16.94 -18.04
N HIS A 110 13.85 -16.69 -16.74
CA HIS A 110 15.14 -16.58 -16.07
C HIS A 110 15.85 -17.94 -16.01
N GLU A 111 17.09 -17.96 -16.53
CA GLU A 111 17.94 -19.15 -16.55
C GLU A 111 18.23 -19.66 -15.14
N PHE A 112 18.58 -18.75 -14.22
CA PHE A 112 18.88 -19.06 -12.83
C PHE A 112 17.68 -18.77 -11.92
N LYS A 113 17.02 -19.84 -11.50
CA LYS A 113 15.84 -19.77 -10.63
C LYS A 113 16.25 -19.69 -9.16
N ARG A 114 15.84 -18.63 -8.48
CA ARG A 114 15.95 -18.53 -7.03
C ARG A 114 14.67 -19.06 -6.41
N LEU A 115 14.78 -20.09 -5.56
CA LEU A 115 13.62 -20.56 -4.79
C LEU A 115 13.12 -19.44 -3.87
N LEU A 116 11.82 -19.21 -3.88
CA LEU A 116 11.19 -18.22 -3.00
C LEU A 116 11.27 -18.71 -1.55
N ASN A 117 11.96 -17.95 -0.69
CA ASN A 117 11.84 -18.15 0.75
C ASN A 117 10.47 -17.62 1.21
N ARG A 118 9.53 -18.53 1.43
CA ARG A 118 8.16 -18.21 1.82
C ARG A 118 8.07 -17.39 3.10
N ASN A 119 8.81 -17.77 4.13
CA ASN A 119 8.78 -17.08 5.41
C ASN A 119 9.19 -15.60 5.26
N THR A 120 10.25 -15.34 4.49
CA THR A 120 10.70 -13.97 4.21
C THR A 120 9.68 -13.23 3.35
N PHE A 121 9.16 -13.85 2.31
CA PHE A 121 8.20 -13.22 1.41
C PHE A 121 6.87 -12.89 2.11
N GLU A 122 6.32 -13.83 2.87
CA GLU A 122 5.11 -13.65 3.67
C GLU A 122 5.29 -12.56 4.72
N PHE A 123 6.46 -12.48 5.35
CA PHE A 123 6.79 -11.39 6.27
C PHE A 123 6.73 -10.03 5.55
N GLU A 124 7.40 -9.87 4.41
CA GLU A 124 7.40 -8.62 3.65
C GLU A 124 5.99 -8.22 3.20
N VAL A 125 5.22 -9.15 2.64
CA VAL A 125 3.83 -8.92 2.20
C VAL A 125 2.93 -8.56 3.38
N THR A 126 3.14 -9.18 4.55
CA THR A 126 2.42 -8.84 5.78
C THR A 126 2.72 -7.41 6.22
N GLN A 127 3.98 -6.97 6.14
CA GLN A 127 4.35 -5.59 6.48
C GLN A 127 3.70 -4.57 5.53
N ILE A 128 3.65 -4.88 4.23
CA ILE A 128 2.95 -4.06 3.24
C ILE A 128 1.46 -3.98 3.59
N THR A 129 0.82 -5.12 3.86
CA THR A 129 -0.60 -5.20 4.21
C THR A 129 -0.92 -4.36 5.45
N LYS A 130 -0.14 -4.50 6.52
CA LYS A 130 -0.30 -3.71 7.76
C LYS A 130 -0.18 -2.22 7.52
N LYS A 131 0.81 -1.80 6.70
CA LYS A 131 0.97 -0.38 6.31
C LYS A 131 -0.28 0.13 5.61
N ILE A 132 -0.79 -0.60 4.61
CA ILE A 132 -1.98 -0.18 3.85
C ILE A 132 -3.23 -0.12 4.73
N GLN A 133 -3.45 -1.14 5.57
CA GLN A 133 -4.54 -1.17 6.54
C GLN A 133 -4.50 -0.02 7.53
N PHE A 134 -3.31 0.44 7.92
CA PHE A 134 -3.13 1.62 8.75
C PHE A 134 -3.38 2.93 7.98
N ILE A 135 -2.89 3.03 6.74
CA ILE A 135 -2.96 4.24 5.92
C ILE A 135 -4.40 4.55 5.50
N LYS A 136 -5.16 3.54 5.09
CA LYS A 136 -6.54 3.68 4.61
C LYS A 136 -7.44 4.52 5.54
N PRO A 137 -7.61 4.18 6.83
CA PRO A 137 -8.46 4.97 7.73
C PRO A 137 -7.92 6.38 8.00
N VAL A 138 -6.60 6.58 7.91
CA VAL A 138 -6.00 7.92 8.00
C VAL A 138 -6.42 8.76 6.80
N LEU A 139 -6.29 8.23 5.58
CA LEU A 139 -6.72 8.92 4.35
C LEU A 139 -8.22 9.20 4.36
N GLN A 140 -9.05 8.23 4.76
CA GLN A 140 -10.50 8.43 4.91
C GLN A 140 -10.84 9.55 5.90
N SER A 141 -10.10 9.64 7.02
CA SER A 141 -10.29 10.71 8.00
C SER A 141 -9.93 12.10 7.43
N LEU A 142 -8.82 12.18 6.69
CA LEU A 142 -8.38 13.40 6.03
C LEU A 142 -9.36 13.85 4.93
N ALA A 143 -9.90 12.89 4.16
CA ALA A 143 -10.88 13.12 3.11
C ALA A 143 -12.15 13.81 3.62
N VAL A 144 -12.57 13.52 4.87
CA VAL A 144 -13.76 14.12 5.50
C VAL A 144 -13.44 15.20 6.55
N GLY A 145 -12.18 15.61 6.67
CA GLY A 145 -11.77 16.68 7.61
C GLY A 145 -11.88 16.31 9.09
N ARG A 146 -11.80 15.02 9.44
CA ARG A 146 -11.76 14.54 10.84
C ARG A 146 -10.30 14.47 11.33
N LYS A 147 -10.10 14.63 12.65
CA LYS A 147 -8.81 14.29 13.27
C LYS A 147 -8.54 12.82 13.02
N SER A 148 -7.61 12.53 12.13
CA SER A 148 -7.02 11.20 11.99
C SER A 148 -6.36 10.83 13.32
N GLY A 149 -6.53 9.59 13.77
CA GLY A 149 -6.01 9.06 15.04
C GLY A 149 -4.49 8.91 15.05
N ILE A 150 -3.74 9.95 14.70
CA ILE A 150 -2.27 9.98 14.52
C ILE A 150 -1.53 9.95 15.87
N ARG A 151 -2.09 9.29 16.89
CA ARG A 151 -1.35 9.06 18.15
C ARG A 151 -0.40 7.86 18.08
N SER A 152 -0.28 7.14 16.95
CA SER A 152 0.57 5.94 16.87
C SER A 152 1.64 5.89 15.77
N ILE A 153 1.75 6.88 14.88
CA ILE A 153 2.71 6.79 13.76
C ILE A 153 4.17 6.68 14.25
N SER A 154 4.50 7.24 15.42
CA SER A 154 5.85 7.20 15.98
C SER A 154 6.22 5.89 16.69
N HIS A 155 5.27 4.98 16.90
CA HIS A 155 5.49 3.74 17.68
C HIS A 155 5.14 2.44 16.93
N SER A 156 4.66 2.52 15.68
CA SER A 156 4.18 1.35 14.93
C SER A 156 5.11 0.88 13.80
N PHE A 157 6.31 1.45 13.70
CA PHE A 157 7.34 1.06 12.72
C PHE A 157 8.71 0.91 13.38
#